data_AF-A0A3P7NAT2-F1
#
_entry.id   AF-A0A3P7NAT2-F1
#
_cell.length_a   1.000
_cell.length_b   1.000
_cell.length_c   1.000
_cell.angle_alpha   90.00
_cell.angle_beta   90.00
_cell.angle_gamma   90.00
#
_symmetry.space_group_name_H-M   'P 1'
#
loop_
_entity.id
_entity.type
_entity.pdbx_description
1 polymer ?
#
loop_
_entity_poly.entity_id
_entity_poly.type
_entity_poly.pdbx_seq_one_letter_code
_entity_poly.pdbx_strand_id
1 'polypeptide(L)'
;MLKVLVLAFFFTVAASLTDGDMELMLVQAVWRHGDRSPTKTYPTDPFQDGNWTFGGGGFGQLSPIGMRQHLILGKLLRKTYVDSGFLSKRYSSKEVRSYCT
;
A
#
# COMPACT_ATOMS: atom_id res chain seq x y z
N MET A 1 -19.62 52.70 17.68
CA MET A 1 -18.86 51.46 17.98
C MET A 1 -18.46 50.82 16.66
N LEU A 2 -17.23 51.04 16.20
CA LEU A 2 -16.75 50.50 14.93
C LEU A 2 -15.93 49.24 15.22
N LYS A 3 -16.47 48.06 14.88
CA LYS A 3 -15.74 46.79 14.98
C LYS A 3 -14.89 46.62 13.72
N VAL A 4 -13.59 46.87 13.84
CA VAL A 4 -12.62 46.59 12.78
C VAL A 4 -12.41 45.08 12.72
N LEU A 5 -12.72 44.47 11.57
CA LEU A 5 -12.54 43.05 11.31
C LEU A 5 -11.22 42.87 10.56
N VAL A 6 -10.22 42.31 11.24
CA VAL A 6 -8.91 42.01 10.64
C VAL A 6 -8.98 40.61 10.03
N LEU A 7 -9.03 40.51 8.71
CA LEU A 7 -8.86 39.25 7.99
C LEU A 7 -7.37 38.99 7.75
N ALA A 8 -6.80 38.05 8.50
CA ALA A 8 -5.45 37.54 8.26
C ALA A 8 -5.51 36.44 7.18
N PHE A 9 -4.99 36.74 5.99
CA PHE A 9 -4.79 35.73 4.94
C PHE A 9 -3.47 35.00 5.22
N PHE A 10 -3.55 33.77 5.73
CA PHE A 10 -2.37 32.89 5.82
C PHE A 10 -2.08 32.31 4.44
N PHE A 11 -1.22 32.97 3.67
CA PHE A 11 -0.62 32.36 2.48
C PHE A 11 0.43 31.33 2.92
N THR A 12 0.05 30.06 2.98
CA THR A 12 1.02 28.98 3.04
C THR A 12 1.67 28.86 1.66
N VAL A 13 2.83 29.51 1.48
CA VAL A 13 3.70 29.21 0.33
C VAL A 13 4.31 27.84 0.58
N ALA A 14 3.71 26.81 -0.01
CA ALA A 14 4.37 25.52 -0.14
C ALA A 14 5.48 25.69 -1.18
N ALA A 15 6.69 26.00 -0.72
CA ALA A 15 7.86 25.98 -1.59
C ALA A 15 8.07 24.55 -2.08
N SER A 16 7.85 24.33 -3.39
CA SER A 16 8.21 23.09 -4.05
C SER A 16 9.73 23.04 -4.14
N LEU A 17 10.36 22.23 -3.28
CA LEU A 17 11.79 21.91 -3.39
C LEU A 17 11.95 20.95 -4.57
N THR A 18 12.15 21.49 -5.78
CA THR A 18 12.43 20.68 -6.97
C THR A 18 13.94 20.53 -7.13
N ASP A 19 14.45 19.33 -6.91
CA ASP A 19 15.81 18.92 -7.29
C ASP A 19 15.83 18.61 -8.79
N GLY A 20 15.82 19.67 -9.62
CA GLY A 20 15.78 19.59 -11.09
C GLY A 20 14.44 19.16 -11.70
N ASP A 21 14.39 19.20 -13.05
CA ASP A 21 13.22 18.79 -13.86
C ASP A 21 13.18 17.27 -14.09
N MET A 22 13.27 16.48 -13.00
CA MET A 22 13.22 15.02 -13.11
C MET A 22 11.77 14.51 -13.22
N GLU A 23 11.45 13.86 -14.33
CA GLU A 23 10.14 13.27 -14.58
C GLU A 23 10.12 11.77 -14.21
N LEU A 24 9.13 11.35 -13.41
CA LEU A 24 8.90 9.92 -13.13
C LEU A 24 8.23 9.27 -14.34
N MET A 25 8.92 8.33 -15.00
CA MET A 25 8.41 7.65 -16.21
C MET A 25 7.80 6.28 -15.93
N LEU A 26 8.38 5.51 -14.99
CA LEU A 26 8.00 4.12 -14.70
C LEU A 26 8.36 3.76 -13.26
N VAL A 27 7.52 2.96 -12.62
CA VAL A 27 7.80 2.34 -11.33
C VAL A 27 7.79 0.83 -11.50
N GLN A 28 8.90 0.18 -11.14
CA GLN A 28 8.96 -1.26 -11.00
C GLN A 28 9.21 -1.58 -9.52
N ALA A 29 8.26 -2.28 -8.91
CA ALA A 29 8.31 -2.61 -7.50
C ALA A 29 8.17 -4.12 -7.31
N VAL A 30 8.98 -4.66 -6.41
CA VAL A 30 8.99 -6.08 -6.05
C VAL A 30 8.87 -6.15 -4.54
N TRP A 31 7.91 -6.93 -4.07
CA TRP A 31 7.72 -7.19 -2.64
C TRP A 31 7.32 -8.63 -2.41
N ARG A 32 7.57 -9.10 -1.19
CA ARG A 32 7.20 -10.44 -0.76
C ARG A 32 5.69 -10.54 -0.52
N HIS A 33 5.15 -11.75 -0.57
CA HIS A 33 3.84 -12.06 -0.03
C HIS A 33 3.69 -11.53 1.42
N GLY A 34 2.44 -11.34 1.86
CA GLY A 34 2.14 -10.85 3.22
C GLY A 34 2.33 -11.95 4.26
N ASP A 35 2.01 -11.65 5.51
CA ASP A 35 2.00 -12.67 6.55
C ASP A 35 1.17 -13.92 6.15
N ARG A 36 1.72 -15.11 6.39
CA ARG A 36 1.13 -16.40 6.01
C ARG A 36 1.52 -17.48 7.00
N SER A 37 0.74 -18.55 7.06
CA SER A 37 1.06 -19.72 7.88
C SER A 37 2.36 -20.42 7.42
N PRO A 38 3.01 -21.23 8.29
CA PRO A 38 4.12 -22.09 7.90
C PRO A 38 3.76 -22.97 6.70
N THR A 39 4.71 -23.32 5.82
CA THR A 39 4.41 -24.20 4.67
C THR A 39 4.40 -25.68 5.02
N LYS A 40 5.01 -26.06 6.14
CA LYS A 40 5.07 -27.41 6.69
C LYS A 40 5.64 -27.34 8.10
N THR A 41 5.56 -28.44 8.83
CA THR A 41 6.23 -28.62 10.11
C THR A 41 6.89 -30.01 10.21
N TYR A 42 7.51 -30.31 11.36
CA TYR A 42 8.13 -31.59 11.67
C TYR A 42 7.07 -32.61 12.17
N PRO A 43 7.32 -33.93 12.03
CA PRO A 43 6.29 -34.95 12.27
C PRO A 43 5.65 -34.95 13.66
N THR A 44 6.39 -34.53 14.69
CA THR A 44 5.94 -34.53 16.10
C THR A 44 5.53 -33.15 16.60
N ASP A 45 5.30 -32.19 15.72
CA ASP A 45 4.77 -30.87 16.11
C ASP A 45 3.33 -31.03 16.61
N PRO A 46 2.97 -30.55 17.81
CA PRO A 46 1.58 -30.52 18.25
C PRO A 46 0.68 -29.63 17.39
N PHE A 47 1.23 -28.71 16.58
CA PHE A 47 0.50 -27.80 15.70
C PHE A 47 0.64 -28.19 14.23
N GLN A 48 -0.28 -29.02 13.76
CA GLN A 48 -0.35 -29.49 12.39
C GLN A 48 -1.22 -28.57 11.52
N ASP A 49 -1.39 -28.92 10.24
CA ASP A 49 -2.11 -28.12 9.24
C ASP A 49 -3.49 -27.63 9.73
N GLY A 50 -4.25 -28.51 10.40
CA GLY A 50 -5.58 -28.18 10.94
C GLY A 50 -5.60 -27.13 12.05
N ASN A 51 -4.45 -26.80 12.65
CA ASN A 51 -4.31 -25.71 13.61
C ASN A 51 -4.16 -24.34 12.92
N TRP A 52 -3.88 -24.30 11.61
CA TRP A 52 -3.63 -23.07 10.83
C TRP A 52 -4.85 -22.62 10.02
N THR A 53 -6.04 -22.78 10.58
CA THR A 53 -7.34 -22.52 9.91
C THR A 53 -7.82 -21.08 9.96
N PHE A 54 -7.13 -20.20 10.69
CA PHE A 54 -7.51 -18.81 10.81
C PHE A 54 -7.45 -18.08 9.46
N GLY A 55 -8.59 -17.57 9.00
CA GLY A 55 -8.73 -16.97 7.67
C GLY A 55 -9.05 -17.95 6.54
N GLY A 56 -9.45 -19.18 6.87
CA GLY A 56 -9.93 -20.18 5.91
C GLY A 56 -8.84 -20.99 5.20
N GLY A 57 -7.60 -20.97 5.71
CA GLY A 57 -6.45 -21.61 5.10
C GLY A 57 -5.92 -22.84 5.86
N GLY A 58 -4.82 -23.41 5.36
CA GLY A 58 -3.94 -24.34 6.06
C GLY A 58 -2.51 -23.83 5.93
N PHE A 59 -1.53 -24.71 5.87
CA PHE A 59 -0.13 -24.37 5.64
C PHE A 59 0.09 -23.58 4.34
N GLY A 60 0.99 -22.60 4.42
CA GLY A 60 1.40 -21.73 3.33
C GLY A 60 0.39 -20.65 2.93
N GLN A 61 -0.80 -20.62 3.52
CA GLN A 61 -1.87 -19.70 3.13
C GLN A 61 -1.71 -18.31 3.76
N LEU A 62 -2.07 -17.29 3.00
CA LEU A 62 -2.05 -15.90 3.44
C LEU A 62 -3.00 -15.71 4.63
N SER A 63 -2.52 -15.10 5.70
CA SER A 63 -3.33 -14.85 6.88
C SER A 63 -4.20 -13.59 6.68
N PRO A 64 -5.26 -13.40 7.47
CA PRO A 64 -6.01 -12.14 7.51
C PRO A 64 -5.15 -10.92 7.84
N ILE A 65 -4.06 -11.12 8.60
CA ILE A 65 -3.07 -10.08 8.87
C ILE A 65 -2.33 -9.74 7.57
N GLY A 66 -1.87 -10.75 6.82
CA GLY A 66 -1.22 -10.58 5.52
C GLY A 66 -2.11 -9.89 4.49
N MET A 67 -3.40 -10.23 4.45
CA MET A 67 -4.39 -9.54 3.61
C MET A 67 -4.51 -8.06 3.96
N ARG A 68 -4.60 -7.74 5.26
CA ARG A 68 -4.67 -6.35 5.74
C ARG A 68 -3.38 -5.58 5.40
N GLN A 69 -2.22 -6.20 5.53
CA GLN A 69 -0.93 -5.59 5.16
C GLN A 69 -0.93 -5.18 3.68
N HIS A 70 -1.38 -6.05 2.78
CA HIS A 70 -1.48 -5.74 1.34
C HIS A 70 -2.50 -4.66 1.02
N LEU A 71 -3.63 -4.61 1.74
CA LEU A 71 -4.58 -3.50 1.59
C LEU A 71 -3.96 -2.16 1.99
N ILE A 72 -3.18 -2.13 3.08
CA ILE A 72 -2.48 -0.92 3.53
C ILE A 72 -1.42 -0.50 2.51
N LEU A 73 -0.63 -1.46 2.00
CA LEU A 73 0.34 -1.20 0.94
C LEU A 73 -0.34 -0.62 -0.32
N GLY A 74 -1.46 -1.20 -0.77
CA GLY A 74 -2.21 -0.70 -1.91
C GLY A 74 -2.73 0.72 -1.70
N LYS A 75 -3.19 1.06 -0.50
CA LYS A 75 -3.59 2.44 -0.14
C LYS A 75 -2.40 3.41 -0.17
N LEU A 76 -1.23 2.98 0.31
CA LEU A 76 -0.02 3.77 0.24
C LEU A 76 0.39 4.02 -1.22
N LEU A 77 0.44 2.97 -2.05
CA LEU A 77 0.77 3.09 -3.47
C LEU A 77 -0.21 4.00 -4.21
N ARG A 78 -1.51 3.92 -3.89
CA ARG A 78 -2.51 4.83 -4.44
C ARG A 78 -2.23 6.28 -4.05
N LYS A 79 -1.95 6.54 -2.77
CA LYS A 79 -1.59 7.88 -2.30
C LYS A 79 -0.33 8.41 -2.99
N THR A 80 0.67 7.57 -3.15
CA THR A 80 1.96 7.94 -3.72
C THR A 80 1.88 8.20 -5.23
N TYR A 81 1.08 7.42 -5.98
CA TYR A 81 1.13 7.45 -7.44
C TYR A 81 -0.16 7.91 -8.11
N VAL A 82 -1.33 7.76 -7.51
CA VAL A 82 -2.58 8.27 -8.09
C VAL A 82 -2.87 9.68 -7.58
N ASP A 83 -2.76 9.90 -6.27
CA ASP A 83 -3.10 11.20 -5.68
C ASP A 83 -2.05 12.28 -6.00
N SER A 84 -0.81 11.87 -6.33
CA SER A 84 0.24 12.75 -6.86
C SER A 84 0.10 13.05 -8.36
N GLY A 85 -0.79 12.35 -9.06
CA GLY A 85 -1.05 12.55 -10.49
C GLY A 85 -0.22 11.70 -11.45
N PHE A 86 0.65 10.80 -10.97
CA PHE A 86 1.43 9.92 -11.85
C PHE A 86 0.57 8.86 -12.59
N LEU A 87 -0.47 8.34 -11.94
CA LEU A 87 -1.41 7.35 -12.48
C LEU A 87 -2.83 7.91 -12.55
N SER A 88 -3.64 7.37 -13.46
CA SER A 88 -5.05 7.77 -13.61
C SER A 88 -5.89 7.46 -12.36
N LYS A 89 -6.88 8.32 -12.08
CA LYS A 89 -7.81 8.14 -10.94
C LYS A 89 -8.58 6.82 -11.02
N ARG A 90 -8.95 6.41 -12.24
CA ARG A 90 -9.58 5.11 -12.56
C ARG A 90 -8.52 4.14 -13.04
N TYR A 91 -8.68 2.87 -12.67
CA TYR A 91 -7.78 1.80 -13.09
C TYR A 91 -7.70 1.67 -14.62
N SER A 92 -6.49 1.45 -15.12
CA SER A 92 -6.18 1.14 -16.52
C SER A 92 -5.14 0.02 -16.57
N SER A 93 -5.42 -1.07 -17.29
CA SER A 93 -4.47 -2.18 -17.48
C SER A 93 -3.26 -1.80 -18.34
N LYS A 94 -3.29 -0.64 -19.00
CA LYS A 94 -2.15 -0.08 -19.73
C LYS A 94 -1.15 0.62 -18.80
N GLU A 95 -1.61 1.10 -17.64
CA GLU A 95 -0.79 1.82 -16.67
C GLU A 95 -0.27 0.90 -15.56
N VAL A 96 -1.10 -0.05 -15.10
CA VAL A 96 -0.78 -0.93 -13.98
C VAL A 96 -0.85 -2.39 -14.41
N ARG A 97 0.25 -3.11 -14.21
CA ARG A 97 0.34 -4.57 -14.39
C ARG A 97 0.93 -5.21 -13.13
N SER A 98 0.29 -6.26 -12.67
CA SER A 98 0.76 -7.06 -11.53
C SER A 98 1.01 -8.49 -11.96
N TYR A 99 2.14 -9.04 -11.52
CA TYR A 99 2.49 -10.44 -11.69
C TYR A 99 2.69 -11.05 -10.31
N CYS A 100 2.13 -12.24 -10.07
CA CYS A 100 2.31 -12.99 -8.83
C CYS A 100 2.80 -14.41 -9.15
N THR A 101 3.56 -14.97 -8.22
CA THR A 101 4.03 -16.36 -8.23
C THR A 101 2.97 -17.31 -7.70
#